data_AF-A0A834Z8Q0-F1
#
_entry.id   AF-A0A834Z8Q0-F1
#
_cell.length_a   1.000
_cell.length_b   1.000
_cell.length_c   1.000
_cell.angle_alpha   90.00
_cell.angle_beta   90.00
_cell.angle_gamma   90.00
#
_symmetry.space_group_name_H-M   'P 1'
#
loop_
_entity.id
_entity.type
_entity.pdbx_description
1 polymer ?
#
loop_
_entity_poly.entity_id
_entity_poly.type
_entity_poly.pdbx_seq_one_letter_code
_entity_poly.pdbx_strand_id
1 'polypeptide(L)'
;MRSIQREINFVNDNPLIDVSRNKALHGGNFQGTPIGVSMDNTRLAIALIGKLMFAQFSELVNDFYNNGLPSNLSRDQPKDVESARSAAKSGSPAIPNQIKECRSCPLYRFVREELGTELLTSEKVRSPGEEFDKVFTAMCEGKMIDPLFDCLREWNGAPLPIC
;
A
#
# COMPACT_ATOMS: atom_id res chain seq x y z
N MET A 1 -9.87 4.28 -15.40
CA MET A 1 -10.39 5.49 -14.72
C MET A 1 -10.98 6.56 -15.64
N ARG A 2 -10.42 6.84 -16.84
CA ARG A 2 -10.99 7.85 -17.77
C ARG A 2 -12.47 7.62 -18.14
N SER A 3 -12.93 6.37 -18.17
CA SER A 3 -14.34 6.03 -18.43
C SER A 3 -15.28 6.64 -17.38
N ILE A 4 -15.00 6.42 -16.09
CA ILE A 4 -15.78 6.98 -14.98
C ILE A 4 -15.70 8.50 -14.97
N GLN A 5 -14.53 9.08 -15.24
CA GLN A 5 -14.39 10.54 -15.34
C GLN A 5 -15.27 11.14 -16.45
N ARG A 6 -15.45 10.45 -17.57
CA ARG A 6 -16.40 10.90 -18.60
C ARG A 6 -17.84 10.77 -18.12
N GLU A 7 -18.17 9.65 -17.48
CA GLU A 7 -19.53 9.36 -17.01
C GLU A 7 -20.04 10.37 -15.98
N ILE A 8 -19.20 10.79 -15.02
CA ILE A 8 -19.59 11.81 -14.03
C ILE A 8 -19.80 13.21 -14.66
N ASN A 9 -19.27 13.44 -15.86
CA ASN A 9 -19.44 14.67 -16.63
C ASN A 9 -20.40 14.47 -17.82
N PHE A 10 -21.12 13.34 -17.88
CA PHE A 10 -22.04 12.99 -18.96
C PHE A 10 -23.48 13.32 -18.59
N VAL A 11 -24.32 13.67 -19.57
CA VAL A 11 -25.76 13.89 -19.36
C VAL A 11 -26.49 12.55 -19.45
N ASN A 12 -26.80 11.96 -18.31
CA ASN A 12 -27.44 10.65 -18.16
C ASN A 12 -28.98 10.70 -18.03
N ASP A 13 -29.58 11.88 -18.10
CA ASP A 13 -31.03 12.08 -18.06
C ASP A 13 -31.71 11.75 -19.41
N ASN A 14 -33.03 11.58 -19.37
CA ASN A 14 -33.86 11.35 -20.55
C ASN A 14 -35.30 11.91 -20.35
N PRO A 15 -35.87 12.68 -21.31
CA PRO A 15 -35.29 13.08 -22.59
C PRO A 15 -34.26 14.22 -22.46
N LEU A 16 -33.36 14.31 -23.44
CA LEU A 16 -32.51 15.49 -23.57
C LEU A 16 -33.31 16.64 -24.18
N ILE A 17 -33.22 17.82 -23.58
CA ILE A 17 -33.89 19.03 -24.07
C ILE A 17 -32.93 19.82 -24.96
N ASP A 18 -33.15 19.78 -26.28
CA ASP A 18 -32.40 20.57 -27.25
C ASP A 18 -33.21 21.82 -27.63
N VAL A 19 -32.90 22.92 -26.93
CA VAL A 19 -33.56 24.23 -27.13
C VAL A 19 -33.28 24.78 -28.54
N SER A 20 -32.10 24.52 -29.10
CA SER A 20 -31.71 25.04 -30.42
C SER A 20 -32.57 24.50 -31.55
N ARG A 21 -33.03 23.25 -31.40
CA ARG A 21 -33.91 22.57 -32.35
C ARG A 21 -35.37 22.54 -31.90
N ASN A 22 -35.68 23.09 -30.73
CA ASN A 22 -36.98 23.02 -30.07
C ASN A 22 -37.54 21.58 -30.00
N LYS A 23 -36.71 20.62 -29.55
CA LYS A 23 -37.04 19.18 -29.51
C LYS A 23 -36.63 18.52 -28.20
N ALA A 24 -37.44 17.56 -27.76
CA ALA A 24 -37.05 16.57 -26.77
C ALA A 24 -36.50 15.32 -27.48
N LEU A 25 -35.25 14.95 -27.19
CA LEU A 25 -34.59 13.78 -27.75
C LEU A 25 -34.70 12.62 -26.76
N HIS A 26 -35.46 11.60 -27.13
CA HIS A 26 -35.52 10.35 -26.36
C HIS A 26 -34.35 9.44 -26.73
N GLY A 27 -33.74 8.82 -25.72
CA GLY A 27 -32.61 7.91 -25.88
C GLY A 27 -32.38 7.05 -24.65
N GLY A 28 -31.20 6.42 -24.59
CA GLY A 28 -30.81 5.48 -23.53
C GLY A 28 -29.71 5.99 -22.61
N ASN A 29 -29.57 7.32 -22.44
CA ASN A 29 -28.46 7.92 -21.70
C ASN A 29 -28.37 7.50 -20.22
N PHE A 30 -29.47 7.01 -19.65
CA PHE A 30 -29.54 6.46 -18.30
C PHE A 30 -28.84 5.09 -18.16
N GLN A 31 -28.44 4.47 -19.27
CA GLN A 31 -27.82 3.14 -19.25
C GLN A 31 -26.34 3.21 -18.84
N GLY A 32 -26.06 2.95 -17.56
CA GLY A 32 -24.72 2.97 -16.96
C GLY A 32 -23.78 1.82 -17.33
N THR A 33 -23.86 1.26 -18.55
CA THR A 33 -22.94 0.20 -19.02
C THR A 33 -21.46 0.54 -18.84
N PRO A 34 -20.99 1.78 -19.13
CA PRO A 34 -19.58 2.14 -18.92
C PRO A 34 -19.12 1.99 -17.47
N ILE A 35 -20.01 2.20 -16.49
CA ILE A 35 -19.72 2.02 -15.06
C ILE A 35 -19.54 0.54 -14.76
N GLY A 36 -20.52 -0.30 -15.12
CA GLY A 36 -20.49 -1.74 -14.84
C GLY A 36 -19.23 -2.41 -15.39
N VAL A 37 -18.96 -2.20 -16.68
CA VAL A 37 -17.76 -2.75 -17.34
C VAL A 37 -16.47 -2.24 -16.69
N SER A 38 -16.41 -0.95 -16.35
CA SER A 38 -15.22 -0.38 -15.71
C SER A 38 -14.99 -0.98 -14.32
N MET A 39 -16.04 -1.19 -13.53
CA MET A 39 -15.95 -1.74 -12.17
C MET A 39 -15.62 -3.23 -12.16
N ASP A 40 -16.18 -4.02 -13.07
CA ASP A 40 -15.84 -5.44 -13.20
C ASP A 40 -14.36 -5.63 -13.54
N ASN A 41 -13.86 -4.87 -14.51
CA ASN A 41 -12.44 -4.89 -14.87
C ASN A 41 -11.55 -4.42 -13.72
N THR A 42 -11.97 -3.36 -13.01
CA THR A 42 -11.22 -2.82 -11.86
C THR A 42 -11.18 -3.83 -10.71
N ARG A 43 -12.30 -4.52 -10.44
CA ARG A 43 -12.39 -5.56 -9.41
C ARG A 43 -11.42 -6.71 -9.69
N LEU A 44 -11.34 -7.16 -10.94
CA LEU A 44 -10.39 -8.20 -11.33
C LEU A 44 -8.94 -7.74 -11.15
N ALA A 45 -8.62 -6.51 -11.58
CA ALA A 45 -7.28 -5.95 -11.40
C ALA A 45 -6.88 -5.86 -9.92
N ILE A 46 -7.78 -5.40 -9.04
CA ILE A 46 -7.55 -5.35 -7.59
C ILE A 46 -7.29 -6.75 -7.02
N ALA A 47 -8.04 -7.76 -7.47
CA ALA A 47 -7.82 -9.15 -7.04
C ALA A 47 -6.43 -9.67 -7.42
N LEU A 48 -5.94 -9.32 -8.61
CA LEU A 48 -4.59 -9.70 -9.07
C LEU A 48 -3.49 -8.98 -8.29
N ILE A 49 -3.67 -7.70 -7.96
CA ILE A 49 -2.76 -6.96 -7.07
C ILE A 49 -2.69 -7.66 -5.69
N GLY A 50 -3.85 -8.01 -5.12
CA GLY A 50 -3.92 -8.75 -3.86
C GLY A 50 -3.23 -10.12 -3.93
N LYS A 51 -3.35 -10.84 -5.06
CA LYS A 51 -2.68 -12.13 -5.26
C LYS A 51 -1.16 -11.99 -5.30
N LEU A 52 -0.64 -10.93 -5.91
CA LEU A 52 0.80 -10.64 -5.92
C LEU A 52 1.30 -10.31 -4.52
N MET A 53 0.60 -9.44 -3.78
CA MET A 53 0.94 -9.12 -2.38
C MET A 53 0.97 -10.37 -1.50
N PHE A 54 -0.01 -11.27 -1.68
CA PHE A 54 -0.05 -12.54 -0.96
C PHE A 54 1.15 -13.45 -1.29
N ALA A 55 1.53 -13.56 -2.57
CA ALA A 55 2.69 -14.35 -2.96
C ALA A 55 3.99 -13.80 -2.34
N GLN A 56 4.20 -12.48 -2.45
CA GLN A 56 5.36 -11.81 -1.85
C GLN A 56 5.42 -12.00 -0.33
N PHE A 57 4.30 -11.85 0.37
CA PHE A 57 4.23 -12.06 1.81
C PHE A 57 4.49 -13.52 2.20
N SER A 58 3.98 -14.48 1.42
CA SER A 58 4.18 -15.92 1.67
C SER A 58 5.65 -16.32 1.58
N GLU A 59 6.38 -15.77 0.60
CA GLU A 59 7.83 -15.95 0.49
C GLU A 59 8.56 -15.29 1.65
N LEU A 60 8.19 -14.06 2.02
CA LEU A 60 8.84 -13.29 3.08
C LEU A 60 8.77 -13.97 4.46
N VAL A 61 7.63 -14.55 4.83
CA VAL A 61 7.45 -15.17 6.16
C VAL A 61 8.00 -16.59 6.24
N ASN A 62 8.35 -17.21 5.12
CA ASN A 62 8.82 -18.58 5.06
C ASN A 62 10.36 -18.63 4.98
N ASP A 63 10.99 -19.25 5.98
CA ASP A 63 12.45 -19.35 6.10
C ASP A 63 13.13 -20.13 4.97
N PHE A 64 12.40 -21.00 4.27
CA PHE A 64 12.90 -21.68 3.08
C PHE A 64 13.05 -20.75 1.86
N TYR A 65 12.35 -19.62 1.85
CA TYR A 65 12.27 -18.72 0.68
C TYR A 65 12.77 -17.29 0.96
N ASN A 66 12.89 -16.88 2.23
CA ASN A 66 13.18 -15.50 2.62
C ASN A 66 14.68 -15.16 2.79
N ASN A 67 15.58 -16.04 2.34
CA ASN A 67 17.03 -15.81 2.30
C ASN A 67 17.69 -15.54 3.67
N GLY A 68 17.30 -16.30 4.70
CA GLY A 68 17.96 -16.27 6.02
C GLY A 68 17.29 -15.37 7.05
N LEU A 69 16.10 -14.88 6.77
CA LEU A 69 15.24 -14.29 7.80
C LEU A 69 14.62 -15.41 8.66
N PRO A 70 14.39 -15.17 9.95
CA PRO A 70 13.80 -16.16 10.83
C PRO A 70 12.37 -16.54 10.41
N SER A 71 11.99 -17.80 10.67
CA SER A 71 10.68 -18.33 10.33
C SER A 71 9.55 -17.49 10.93
N ASN A 72 8.51 -17.22 10.14
CA ASN A 72 7.38 -16.35 10.48
C ASN A 72 7.78 -14.92 10.88
N LEU A 73 8.99 -14.48 10.50
CA LEU A 73 9.59 -13.22 10.95
C LEU A 73 9.68 -13.14 12.49
N SER A 74 9.76 -14.29 13.16
CA SER A 74 9.89 -14.36 14.63
C SER A 74 11.25 -13.83 15.07
N ARG A 75 11.28 -13.20 16.25
CA ARG A 75 12.50 -12.59 16.80
C ARG A 75 13.34 -13.56 17.64
N ASP A 76 13.03 -14.86 17.62
CA ASP A 76 13.75 -15.85 18.42
C ASP A 76 15.07 -16.27 17.76
N GLN A 77 16.18 -15.91 18.40
CA GLN A 77 17.54 -16.22 17.98
C GLN A 77 18.40 -16.59 19.21
N PRO A 78 19.52 -17.34 19.01
CA PRO A 78 20.30 -17.94 20.09
C PRO A 78 20.83 -16.93 21.12
N LYS A 79 20.90 -17.40 22.39
CA LYS A 79 21.27 -16.62 23.58
C LYS A 79 22.65 -15.95 23.50
N ASP A 80 23.51 -16.43 22.61
CA ASP A 80 24.90 -15.95 22.45
C ASP A 80 24.99 -14.53 21.85
N VAL A 81 23.88 -13.97 21.37
CA VAL A 81 23.81 -12.64 20.73
C VAL A 81 23.06 -11.60 21.61
N GLU A 82 22.77 -11.93 22.88
CA GLU A 82 21.94 -11.10 23.76
C GLU A 82 22.54 -9.70 24.04
N SER A 83 23.87 -9.58 24.07
CA SER A 83 24.54 -8.27 24.25
C SER A 83 24.33 -7.34 23.06
N ALA A 84 24.52 -7.83 21.83
CA ALA A 84 24.27 -7.04 20.61
C ALA A 84 22.78 -6.72 20.45
N ARG A 85 21.90 -7.63 20.88
CA ARG A 85 20.45 -7.43 20.92
C ARG A 85 20.04 -6.34 21.90
N SER A 86 20.63 -6.31 23.09
CA SER A 86 20.38 -5.28 24.10
C SER A 86 20.81 -3.91 23.59
N ALA A 87 21.98 -3.82 22.95
CA ALA A 87 22.46 -2.60 22.31
C ALA A 87 21.53 -2.11 21.17
N ALA A 88 20.98 -3.05 20.39
CA ALA A 88 19.99 -2.72 19.36
C ALA A 88 18.65 -2.27 19.96
N LYS A 89 18.22 -2.86 21.09
CA LYS A 89 17.00 -2.44 21.82
C LYS A 89 17.16 -1.05 22.45
N SER A 90 18.34 -0.71 22.96
CA SER A 90 18.63 0.60 23.58
C SER A 90 18.88 1.74 22.58
N GLY A 91 18.81 1.47 21.26
CA GLY A 91 19.01 2.47 20.22
C GLY A 91 20.48 2.79 19.92
N SER A 92 21.41 1.99 20.43
CA SER A 92 22.86 2.13 20.23
C SER A 92 23.48 0.88 19.58
N PRO A 93 22.97 0.40 18.41
CA PRO A 93 23.57 -0.75 17.75
C PRO A 93 24.96 -0.39 17.20
N ALA A 94 25.86 -1.37 17.17
CA ALA A 94 27.19 -1.20 16.56
C ALA A 94 27.10 -0.88 15.06
N ILE A 95 26.06 -1.39 14.38
CA ILE A 95 25.77 -1.12 12.98
C ILE A 95 24.40 -0.42 12.92
N PRO A 96 24.29 0.78 12.32
CA PRO A 96 23.02 1.48 12.21
C PRO A 96 22.05 0.74 11.29
N ASN A 97 20.75 0.94 11.51
CA ASN A 97 19.72 0.38 10.64
C ASN A 97 19.80 1.03 9.25
N GLN A 98 20.13 0.22 8.24
CA GLN A 98 20.37 0.66 6.87
C GLN A 98 19.15 1.31 6.21
N ILE A 99 17.93 1.03 6.69
CA ILE A 99 16.71 1.65 6.17
C ILE A 99 16.77 3.18 6.21
N LYS A 100 17.54 3.75 7.15
CA LYS A 100 17.70 5.21 7.30
C LYS A 100 18.33 5.87 6.06
N GLU A 101 19.14 5.11 5.33
CA GLU A 101 19.83 5.56 4.10
C GLU A 101 19.09 5.11 2.83
N CYS A 102 17.95 4.42 2.95
CA CYS A 102 17.17 3.96 1.81
C CYS A 102 16.11 4.98 1.39
N ARG A 103 15.79 5.02 0.09
CA ARG A 103 14.65 5.79 -0.43
C ARG A 103 13.30 5.37 0.17
N SER A 104 13.18 4.13 0.67
CA SER A 104 11.99 3.61 1.35
C SER A 104 11.87 4.04 2.83
N CYS A 105 12.85 4.79 3.36
CA CYS A 105 12.83 5.30 4.74
C CYS A 105 11.53 6.02 5.14
N PRO A 106 10.90 6.87 4.29
CA PRO A 106 9.67 7.56 4.65
C PRO A 106 8.54 6.62 5.08
N LEU A 107 8.33 5.49 4.40
CA LEU A 107 7.33 4.49 4.79
C LEU A 107 7.68 3.81 6.12
N TYR A 108 8.95 3.47 6.34
CA TYR A 108 9.39 2.89 7.61
C TYR A 108 9.19 3.87 8.77
N ARG A 109 9.59 5.13 8.58
CA ARG A 109 9.43 6.20 9.57
C ARG A 109 7.96 6.45 9.87
N PHE A 110 7.11 6.53 8.86
CA PHE A 110 5.67 6.67 9.04
C PHE A 110 5.11 5.56 9.93
N VAL A 111 5.43 4.29 9.63
CA VAL A 111 4.93 3.15 10.40
C VAL A 111 5.51 3.10 11.81
N ARG A 112 6.81 3.37 12.01
CA ARG A 112 7.49 3.21 13.30
C ARG A 112 7.45 4.42 14.22
N GLU A 113 7.59 5.61 13.67
CA GLU A 113 7.72 6.85 14.43
C GLU A 113 6.39 7.60 14.47
N GLU A 114 5.71 7.77 13.33
CA GLU A 114 4.46 8.55 13.28
C GLU A 114 3.25 7.77 13.81
N LEU A 115 3.11 6.50 13.40
CA LEU A 115 2.05 5.62 13.91
C LEU A 115 2.43 4.91 15.23
N GLY A 116 3.71 4.97 15.62
CA GLY A 116 4.20 4.36 16.86
C GLY A 116 4.00 2.84 16.89
N THR A 117 4.16 2.15 15.75
CA THR A 117 4.11 0.69 15.75
C THR A 117 5.41 0.10 16.29
N GLU A 118 5.30 -0.94 17.10
CA GLU A 118 6.46 -1.58 17.70
C GLU A 118 6.88 -2.85 16.95
N LEU A 119 8.11 -3.30 17.19
CA LEU A 119 8.56 -4.62 16.76
C LEU A 119 7.88 -5.69 17.60
N LEU A 120 7.21 -6.63 16.92
CA LEU A 120 6.53 -7.76 17.53
C LEU A 120 7.56 -8.78 18.06
N THR A 121 7.25 -9.36 19.22
CA THR A 121 8.10 -10.35 19.89
C THR A 121 7.25 -11.15 20.87
N SER A 122 7.61 -12.41 21.08
CA SER A 122 7.04 -13.30 22.10
C SER A 122 7.21 -12.76 23.54
N GLU A 123 8.16 -11.84 23.77
CA GLU A 123 8.41 -11.22 25.08
C GLU A 123 7.37 -10.17 25.49
N LYS A 124 6.56 -9.67 24.54
CA LYS A 124 5.56 -8.63 24.77
C LYS A 124 4.16 -9.20 24.55
N VAL A 125 3.19 -8.69 25.30
CA VAL A 125 1.77 -9.14 25.24
C VAL A 125 1.05 -8.63 23.97
N ARG A 126 1.62 -7.62 23.29
CA ARG A 126 1.00 -6.97 22.13
C ARG A 126 0.79 -7.94 20.97
N SER A 127 -0.42 -7.95 20.43
CA SER A 127 -0.76 -8.75 19.26
C SER A 127 -0.36 -8.09 17.94
N PRO A 128 -0.13 -8.86 16.87
CA PRO A 128 0.05 -8.29 15.53
C PRO A 128 -1.14 -7.45 15.06
N GLY A 129 -2.37 -7.85 15.42
CA GLY A 129 -3.61 -7.17 15.04
C GLY A 129 -3.66 -5.72 15.51
N GLU A 130 -3.22 -5.43 16.73
CA GLU A 130 -3.14 -4.05 17.25
C GLU A 130 -2.25 -3.14 16.40
N GLU A 131 -1.16 -3.66 15.84
CA GLU A 131 -0.29 -2.87 14.96
C GLU A 131 -0.86 -2.77 13.54
N PHE A 132 -1.55 -3.81 13.07
CA PHE A 132 -2.26 -3.77 11.78
C PHE A 132 -3.39 -2.74 11.80
N ASP A 133 -4.17 -2.66 12.88
CA ASP A 133 -5.28 -1.73 12.99
C ASP A 133 -4.80 -0.27 12.90
N LYS A 134 -3.69 0.08 13.55
CA LYS A 134 -3.09 1.43 13.44
C LYS A 134 -2.77 1.80 11.99
N VAL A 135 -2.10 0.90 11.26
CA VAL A 135 -1.71 1.13 9.87
C VAL A 135 -2.95 1.18 8.98
N PHE A 136 -3.91 0.28 9.18
CA PHE A 136 -5.14 0.22 8.41
C PHE A 136 -5.99 1.48 8.59
N THR A 137 -6.19 1.94 9.82
CA THR A 137 -6.90 3.20 10.10
C THR A 137 -6.20 4.37 9.41
N ALA A 138 -4.87 4.47 9.51
CA ALA A 138 -4.12 5.54 8.87
C ALA A 138 -4.20 5.49 7.34
N MET A 139 -4.25 4.30 6.74
CA MET A 139 -4.51 4.13 5.30
C MET A 139 -5.91 4.63 4.92
N CYS A 140 -6.94 4.28 5.68
CA CYS A 140 -8.30 4.74 5.45
C CYS A 140 -8.43 6.27 5.56
N GLU A 141 -7.63 6.89 6.42
CA GLU A 141 -7.55 8.35 6.58
C GLU A 141 -6.69 9.03 5.50
N GLY A 142 -6.07 8.28 4.59
CA GLY A 142 -5.21 8.81 3.53
C GLY A 142 -3.80 9.22 3.98
N LYS A 143 -3.41 8.95 5.23
CA LYS A 143 -2.11 9.37 5.80
C LYS A 143 -0.90 8.67 5.18
N MET A 144 -1.10 7.53 4.51
CA MET A 144 -0.02 6.81 3.81
C MET A 144 0.38 7.46 2.47
N ILE A 145 -0.42 8.38 1.92
CA ILE A 145 -0.20 8.95 0.58
C ILE A 145 1.13 9.70 0.51
N ASP A 146 1.38 10.64 1.43
CA ASP A 146 2.59 11.46 1.39
C ASP A 146 3.88 10.64 1.61
N PRO A 147 3.98 9.76 2.63
CA PRO A 147 5.14 8.88 2.80
C PRO A 147 5.42 7.99 1.58
N LEU A 148 4.37 7.54 0.88
CA LEU A 148 4.51 6.73 -0.33
C LEU A 148 5.14 7.54 -1.47
N PHE A 149 4.66 8.76 -1.72
CA PHE A 149 5.20 9.62 -2.76
C PHE A 149 6.59 10.16 -2.42
N ASP A 150 6.89 10.38 -1.14
CA ASP A 150 8.22 10.77 -0.68
C ASP A 150 9.29 9.72 -1.05
N CYS A 151 8.93 8.43 -1.09
CA CYS A 151 9.84 7.36 -1.53
C CYS A 151 10.27 7.51 -3.00
N LEU A 152 9.48 8.23 -3.81
CA LEU A 152 9.70 8.44 -5.24
C LEU A 152 10.12 9.89 -5.56
N ARG A 153 10.34 10.74 -4.56
CA ARG A 153 10.58 12.18 -4.74
C ARG A 153 11.78 12.50 -5.64
N GLU A 154 12.81 11.65 -5.62
CA GLU A 154 14.02 11.81 -6.44
C GLU A 154 13.89 11.19 -7.84
N TRP A 155 12.79 10.51 -8.14
CA TRP A 155 12.63 9.87 -9.45
C TRP A 155 12.26 10.90 -10.51
N ASN A 156 13.06 10.94 -11.57
CA ASN A 156 12.88 11.87 -12.70
C ASN A 156 11.83 11.38 -13.73
N GLY A 157 11.14 10.27 -13.46
CA GLY A 157 10.16 9.68 -14.38
C GLY A 157 10.75 8.83 -15.51
N ALA A 158 12.07 8.65 -15.57
CA ALA A 158 12.75 7.84 -16.58
C ALA A 158 13.34 6.55 -15.99
N PRO A 159 13.45 5.47 -16.77
CA PRO A 159 14.26 4.31 -16.40
C PRO A 159 15.76 4.69 -16.40
N LEU A 160 16.58 3.87 -15.74
CA LEU A 160 18.04 4.01 -15.84
C LEU A 160 18.50 3.75 -17.27
N PRO A 161 19.55 4.43 -17.76
CA PRO A 161 20.15 4.14 -19.05
C PRO A 161 20.58 2.67 -19.13
N ILE A 162 20.27 2.05 -20.26
CA ILE A 162 20.64 0.65 -20.58
C ILE A 162 21.75 0.59 -21.64
N CYS A 163 22.32 1.74 -22.00
CA CYS A 163 23.33 1.91 -23.03
C CYS A 163 24.65 2.47 -22.46
#